data_AF-A0A1X0QPX4-F1
#
_entry.id   AF-A0A1X0QPX4-F1
#
_cell.length_a   1.000
_cell.length_b   1.000
_cell.length_c   1.000
_cell.angle_alpha   90.00
_cell.angle_beta   90.00
_cell.angle_gamma   90.00
#
_symmetry.space_group_name_H-M   'P 1'
#
loop_
_entity.id
_entity.type
_entity.pdbx_description
1 polymer ?
#
loop_
_entity_poly.entity_id
_entity_poly.type
_entity_poly.pdbx_seq_one_letter_code
_entity_poly.pdbx_strand_id
1 'polypeptide(L)'
;MLKVIHKDSNWLIVNKPYDMRIQSYNSTDPSVESILQEKYPDIPKFRNVHQLDYATSGVYVLALTKGAAALAAKQFQQRLVKKTYLALVNGHMSNDVYMVDQPIEDDPDHDFRMRTSPTGRPAETHIHVLQRGYYNYNEDKTGMEKRIPVTKVRLHPISGRRHQLRLHLKYLGHPIIGDYNYETEYTDTFRMMLHAHSIRFNTGGQISEFIAKDPFESLIDS
;
A
#
# COMPACT_ATOMS: atom_id res chain seq x y z
N MET A 1 5.82 -16.27 -1.07
CA MET A 1 6.97 -16.30 -0.13
C MET A 1 7.37 -14.87 0.22
N LEU A 2 7.49 -14.55 1.51
CA LEU A 2 7.88 -13.22 2.01
C LEU A 2 9.36 -12.93 1.70
N LYS A 3 9.63 -11.86 0.94
CA LYS A 3 11.00 -11.48 0.54
C LYS A 3 11.58 -10.44 1.50
N VAL A 4 12.83 -10.62 1.92
CA VAL A 4 13.56 -9.64 2.73
C VAL A 4 14.30 -8.71 1.79
N ILE A 5 14.08 -7.41 1.97
CA ILE A 5 14.73 -6.32 1.21
C ILE A 5 16.01 -5.89 1.92
N HIS A 6 15.94 -5.76 3.25
CA HIS A 6 17.06 -5.33 4.08
C HIS A 6 16.94 -5.91 5.49
N LYS A 7 18.08 -6.22 6.11
CA LYS A 7 18.16 -6.65 7.51
C LYS A 7 19.47 -6.16 8.10
N ASP A 8 19.41 -5.44 9.21
CA ASP A 8 20.56 -5.09 10.04
C ASP A 8 20.22 -5.29 11.53
N SER A 9 20.99 -4.67 12.44
CA SER A 9 20.78 -4.76 13.89
C SER A 9 19.54 -3.99 14.39
N ASN A 10 19.05 -3.02 13.63
CA ASN A 10 17.97 -2.11 13.98
C ASN A 10 16.70 -2.30 13.16
N TRP A 11 16.83 -2.73 11.90
CA TRP A 11 15.77 -2.73 10.91
C TRP A 11 15.64 -4.07 10.20
N LEU A 12 14.39 -4.46 9.95
CA LEU A 12 14.03 -5.52 9.02
C LEU A 12 12.99 -4.98 8.05
N ILE A 13 13.35 -4.94 6.77
CA ILE A 13 12.52 -4.43 5.70
C ILE A 13 12.13 -5.60 4.80
N VAL A 14 10.84 -5.76 4.55
CA VAL A 14 10.32 -6.86 3.74
C VAL A 14 9.44 -6.36 2.62
N ASN A 15 9.33 -7.15 1.55
CA ASN A 15 8.29 -6.99 0.55
C ASN A 15 7.09 -7.84 0.97
N LYS A 16 6.12 -7.21 1.65
CA LYS A 16 4.88 -7.84 2.09
C LYS A 16 4.08 -8.33 0.88
N PRO A 17 3.63 -9.61 0.86
CA PRO A 17 2.64 -10.07 -0.10
C PRO A 17 1.32 -9.27 -0.01
N TYR A 18 0.54 -9.28 -1.10
CA TYR A 18 -0.86 -8.90 -1.02
C TYR A 18 -1.63 -9.97 -0.22
N ASP A 19 -2.84 -9.62 0.23
CA ASP A 19 -3.74 -10.48 0.99
C ASP A 19 -3.08 -11.21 2.18
N MET A 20 -2.21 -10.48 2.88
CA MET A 20 -1.49 -10.98 4.04
C MET A 20 -1.58 -10.00 5.19
N ARG A 21 -2.01 -10.50 6.35
CA ARG A 21 -2.03 -9.74 7.60
C ARG A 21 -0.62 -9.49 8.10
N ILE A 22 -0.41 -8.35 8.73
CA ILE A 22 0.86 -8.04 9.40
C ILE A 22 1.01 -8.91 10.65
N GLN A 23 -0.03 -8.97 11.48
CA GLN A 23 -0.06 -9.71 12.74
C GLN A 23 -1.11 -10.82 12.71
N SER A 24 -0.85 -11.91 13.45
CA SER A 24 -1.80 -13.01 13.67
C SER A 24 -2.76 -12.65 14.80
N TYR A 25 -3.77 -11.81 14.54
CA TYR A 25 -4.81 -11.51 15.53
C TYR A 25 -5.73 -12.72 15.73
N ASN A 26 -5.38 -13.63 16.65
CA ASN A 26 -6.14 -14.83 17.01
C ASN A 26 -6.49 -15.77 15.83
N SER A 27 -5.77 -15.64 14.72
CA SER A 27 -5.93 -16.45 13.52
C SER A 27 -4.71 -17.34 13.33
N THR A 28 -4.95 -18.57 12.87
CA THR A 28 -3.90 -19.53 12.48
C THR A 28 -3.37 -19.26 11.07
N ASP A 29 -3.95 -18.31 10.33
CA ASP A 29 -3.48 -17.93 9.01
C ASP A 29 -2.07 -17.33 9.09
N PRO A 30 -1.16 -17.64 8.15
CA PRO A 30 0.16 -17.03 8.10
C PRO A 30 0.09 -15.51 8.04
N SER A 31 0.84 -14.85 8.91
CA SER A 31 1.06 -13.40 8.91
C SER A 31 2.51 -13.06 8.59
N VAL A 32 2.78 -11.79 8.32
CA VAL A 32 4.17 -11.31 8.18
C VAL A 32 4.97 -11.63 9.44
N GLU A 33 4.43 -11.33 10.62
CA GLU A 33 5.11 -11.61 11.89
C GLU A 33 5.34 -13.10 12.11
N SER A 34 4.36 -13.97 11.85
CA SER A 34 4.55 -15.41 12.07
C SER A 34 5.62 -16.00 11.15
N ILE A 35 5.61 -15.62 9.87
CA ILE A 35 6.62 -16.06 8.88
C ILE A 35 8.01 -15.55 9.27
N LEU A 36 8.11 -14.31 9.76
CA LEU A 36 9.39 -13.76 10.18
C LEU A 36 9.90 -14.34 11.49
N GLN A 37 9.01 -14.68 12.42
CA GLN A 37 9.39 -15.33 13.68
C GLN A 37 9.91 -16.74 13.42
N GLU A 38 9.29 -17.48 12.50
CA GLU A 38 9.78 -18.79 12.06
C GLU A 38 11.16 -18.68 11.38
N LYS A 39 11.34 -17.67 10.51
CA LYS A 39 12.58 -17.47 9.78
C LYS A 39 13.73 -16.91 10.62
N TYR A 40 13.41 -16.12 11.66
CA TYR A 40 14.38 -15.44 12.52
C TYR A 40 14.01 -15.63 13.99
N PRO A 41 14.10 -16.87 14.52
CA PRO A 41 13.65 -17.20 15.86
C PRO A 41 14.43 -16.45 16.96
N ASP A 42 15.68 -16.07 16.68
CA ASP A 42 16.54 -15.32 17.61
C ASP A 42 16.13 -13.85 17.78
N ILE A 43 15.23 -13.33 16.94
CA ILE A 43 14.70 -11.97 17.11
C ILE A 43 13.52 -12.06 18.07
N PRO A 44 13.64 -11.53 19.30
CA PRO A 44 12.64 -11.76 20.34
C PRO A 44 11.35 -10.99 20.09
N LYS A 45 11.41 -9.86 19.36
CA LYS A 45 10.23 -9.06 19.06
C LYS A 45 10.44 -8.13 17.87
N PHE A 46 9.61 -8.29 16.85
CA PHE A 46 9.41 -7.29 15.80
C PHE A 46 8.51 -6.16 16.31
N ARG A 47 8.79 -4.92 15.91
CA ARG A 47 7.97 -3.75 16.25
C ARG A 47 7.46 -3.10 14.97
N ASN A 48 6.14 -3.13 14.79
CA ASN A 48 5.47 -2.43 13.70
C ASN A 48 5.60 -0.92 13.92
N VAL A 49 6.19 -0.21 12.95
CA VAL A 49 6.37 1.24 13.02
C VAL A 49 5.40 2.01 12.11
N HIS A 50 4.71 1.30 11.22
CA HIS A 50 3.61 1.80 10.42
C HIS A 50 2.66 0.65 10.05
N GLN A 51 1.58 0.99 9.36
CA GLN A 51 0.61 0.02 8.85
C GLN A 51 0.65 -0.05 7.32
N LEU A 52 0.14 -1.16 6.80
CA LEU A 52 -0.15 -1.40 5.40
C LEU A 52 -1.42 -2.25 5.36
N ASP A 53 -2.39 -1.90 4.51
CA ASP A 53 -3.65 -2.64 4.42
C ASP A 53 -3.38 -4.11 4.09
N TYR A 54 -4.29 -5.00 4.52
CA TYR A 54 -4.23 -6.44 4.25
C TYR A 54 -3.94 -6.75 2.77
N ALA A 55 -4.76 -6.18 1.87
CA ALA A 55 -4.66 -6.39 0.43
C ALA A 55 -3.50 -5.65 -0.26
N THR A 56 -2.87 -4.68 0.42
CA THR A 56 -1.76 -3.92 -0.19
C THR A 56 -0.45 -4.68 -0.03
N SER A 57 0.29 -4.88 -1.11
CA SER A 57 1.65 -5.47 -1.05
C SER A 57 2.73 -4.39 -0.93
N GLY A 58 4.00 -4.79 -0.73
CA GLY A 58 5.15 -3.91 -0.91
C GLY A 58 5.96 -3.70 0.36
N VAL A 59 6.77 -2.64 0.35
CA VAL A 59 7.73 -2.36 1.41
C VAL A 59 7.02 -2.21 2.76
N TYR A 60 7.45 -3.04 3.72
CA TYR A 60 6.99 -3.01 5.11
C TYR A 60 8.19 -2.97 6.05
N VAL A 61 8.16 -2.03 7.00
CA VAL A 61 9.28 -1.75 7.91
C VAL A 61 8.98 -2.26 9.31
N LEU A 62 9.91 -3.05 9.83
CA LEU A 62 9.92 -3.52 11.20
C LEU A 62 11.17 -3.00 11.92
N ALA A 63 10.97 -2.49 13.13
CA ALA A 63 12.08 -2.15 14.02
C ALA A 63 12.44 -3.36 14.92
N LEU A 64 13.72 -3.67 15.00
CA LEU A 64 14.27 -4.76 15.80
C LEU A 64 14.64 -4.31 17.23
N THR A 65 14.90 -3.02 17.41
CA THR A 65 15.22 -2.42 18.71
C THR A 65 14.17 -1.40 19.16
N LYS A 66 14.11 -1.12 20.47
CA LYS A 66 13.25 -0.04 21.00
C LYS A 66 13.69 1.33 20.47
N GLY A 67 15.00 1.55 20.32
CA GLY A 67 15.56 2.79 19.78
C GLY A 67 15.13 3.04 18.33
N ALA A 68 15.22 2.02 17.46
CA ALA A 68 14.74 2.11 16.09
C ALA A 68 13.24 2.39 16.01
N ALA A 69 12.42 1.74 16.86
CA ALA A 69 10.99 1.99 16.91
C ALA A 69 10.65 3.44 17.31
N ALA A 70 11.34 3.98 18.33
CA ALA A 70 11.17 5.36 18.76
C ALA A 70 11.60 6.37 17.67
N LEU A 71 12.73 6.08 17.00
CA LEU A 71 13.22 6.87 15.87
C LEU A 71 12.22 6.90 14.72
N ALA A 72 11.64 5.75 14.35
CA ALA A 72 10.60 5.68 13.32
C ALA A 72 9.35 6.46 13.74
N ALA A 73 8.85 6.25 14.96
CA ALA A 73 7.65 6.92 15.47
C ALA A 73 7.77 8.46 15.37
N LYS A 74 8.92 9.02 15.79
CA LYS A 74 9.21 10.45 15.65
C LYS A 74 9.15 10.91 14.19
N GLN A 75 9.76 10.16 13.27
CA GLN A 75 9.78 10.52 11.86
C GLN A 75 8.41 10.44 11.19
N PHE A 76 7.58 9.45 11.54
CA PHE A 76 6.20 9.35 11.06
C PHE A 76 5.34 10.50 11.60
N GLN A 77 5.46 10.83 12.88
CA GLN A 77 4.76 11.96 13.50
C GLN A 77 5.14 13.29 12.84
N GLN A 78 6.43 13.48 12.54
CA GLN A 78 6.96 14.68 11.90
C GLN A 78 6.83 14.68 10.36
N ARG A 79 6.20 13.64 9.76
CA ARG A 79 6.03 13.48 8.30
C ARG A 79 7.35 13.54 7.51
N LEU A 80 8.44 13.10 8.13
CA LEU A 80 9.77 13.05 7.51
C LEU A 80 9.94 11.82 6.61
N VAL A 81 9.16 10.77 6.86
CA VAL A 81 9.14 9.56 6.03
C VAL A 81 8.49 9.86 4.69
N LYS A 82 9.20 9.59 3.59
CA LYS A 82 8.66 9.65 2.23
C LYS A 82 8.26 8.26 1.79
N LYS A 83 7.05 8.14 1.23
CA LYS A 83 6.49 6.88 0.76
C LYS A 83 6.06 7.04 -0.69
N THR A 84 6.33 6.03 -1.49
CA THR A 84 5.93 5.96 -2.88
C THR A 84 5.12 4.69 -3.07
N TYR A 85 3.93 4.83 -3.64
CA TYR A 85 3.09 3.70 -4.02
C TYR A 85 2.89 3.67 -5.52
N LEU A 86 2.66 2.49 -6.05
CA LEU A 86 2.19 2.28 -7.41
C LEU A 86 0.77 1.73 -7.35
N ALA A 87 -0.07 2.15 -8.27
CA ALA A 87 -1.40 1.57 -8.45
C ALA A 87 -1.78 1.44 -9.93
N LEU A 88 -2.61 0.45 -10.24
CA LEU A 88 -3.41 0.42 -11.48
C LEU A 88 -4.82 0.84 -11.16
N VAL A 89 -5.31 1.86 -11.86
CA VAL A 89 -6.63 2.43 -11.66
C VAL A 89 -7.49 2.32 -12.91
N ASN A 90 -8.80 2.25 -12.71
CA ASN A 90 -9.78 2.16 -13.77
C ASN A 90 -9.74 3.40 -14.69
N GLY A 91 -9.76 3.17 -16.00
CA GLY A 91 -9.89 4.19 -17.02
C GLY A 91 -8.58 4.88 -17.38
N HIS A 92 -8.65 5.76 -18.38
CA HIS A 92 -7.55 6.63 -18.78
C HIS A 92 -7.70 7.99 -18.08
N MET A 93 -6.84 8.27 -17.10
CA MET A 93 -6.83 9.56 -16.42
C MET A 93 -6.42 10.66 -17.41
N SER A 94 -7.17 11.76 -17.48
CA SER A 94 -6.95 12.81 -18.49
C SER A 94 -5.65 13.60 -18.29
N ASN A 95 -5.30 13.95 -17.06
CA ASN A 95 -4.12 14.76 -16.73
C ASN A 95 -2.95 13.87 -16.31
N ASP A 96 -1.73 14.40 -16.39
CA ASP A 96 -0.54 13.67 -15.95
C ASP A 96 -0.25 13.81 -14.45
N VAL A 97 -0.82 14.83 -13.81
CA VAL A 97 -0.58 15.14 -12.39
C VAL A 97 -1.90 15.50 -11.73
N TYR A 98 -2.11 14.97 -10.51
CA TYR A 98 -3.22 15.33 -9.64
C TYR A 98 -2.73 15.56 -8.21
N MET A 99 -3.44 16.42 -7.50
CA MET A 99 -3.35 16.58 -6.05
C MET A 99 -4.76 16.42 -5.49
N VAL A 100 -4.91 15.58 -4.48
CA VAL A 100 -6.19 15.33 -3.80
C VAL A 100 -6.00 15.56 -2.31
N ASP A 101 -6.79 16.45 -1.73
CA ASP A 101 -6.73 16.88 -0.33
C ASP A 101 -8.02 16.54 0.46
N GLN A 102 -8.84 15.64 -0.09
CA GLN A 102 -10.14 15.32 0.48
C GLN A 102 -10.00 14.67 1.87
N PRO A 103 -10.60 15.25 2.94
CA PRO A 103 -10.51 14.70 4.29
C PRO A 103 -11.25 13.37 4.44
N ILE A 104 -10.84 12.56 5.41
CA ILE A 104 -11.27 11.16 5.56
C ILE A 104 -11.71 10.86 7.00
N GLU A 105 -12.85 10.17 7.12
CA GLU A 105 -13.43 9.68 8.38
C GLU A 105 -13.93 8.24 8.24
N ASP A 106 -14.28 7.62 9.37
CA ASP A 106 -14.89 6.29 9.39
C ASP A 106 -16.26 6.31 8.68
N ASP A 107 -16.58 5.23 7.97
CA ASP A 107 -17.86 5.06 7.30
C ASP A 107 -18.90 4.55 8.32
N PRO A 108 -19.94 5.34 8.67
CA PRO A 108 -20.88 4.96 9.73
C PRO A 108 -21.71 3.72 9.37
N ASP A 109 -21.82 3.40 8.09
CA ASP A 109 -22.62 2.28 7.59
C ASP A 109 -21.81 0.98 7.45
N HIS A 110 -20.49 1.02 7.72
CA HIS A 110 -19.58 -0.09 7.48
C HIS A 110 -18.39 -0.11 8.47
N ASP A 111 -18.31 -1.14 9.31
CA ASP A 111 -17.30 -1.26 10.40
C ASP A 111 -15.83 -1.15 9.96
N PHE A 112 -15.52 -1.48 8.71
CA PHE A 112 -14.15 -1.48 8.18
C PHE A 112 -13.86 -0.31 7.23
N ARG A 113 -14.88 0.24 6.58
CA ARG A 113 -14.68 1.23 5.54
C ARG A 113 -14.43 2.62 6.13
N MET A 114 -13.84 3.43 5.28
CA MET A 114 -13.63 4.86 5.43
C MET A 114 -14.40 5.55 4.30
N ARG A 115 -14.72 6.82 4.48
CA ARG A 115 -15.30 7.69 3.44
C ARG A 115 -14.61 9.05 3.38
N THR A 116 -14.70 9.72 2.23
CA THR A 116 -14.34 11.13 2.13
C THR A 116 -15.45 11.98 2.74
N SER A 117 -15.10 12.97 3.55
CA SER A 117 -16.05 13.84 4.23
C SER A 117 -15.42 15.20 4.53
N PRO A 118 -16.14 16.32 4.34
CA PRO A 118 -15.64 17.65 4.71
C PRO A 118 -15.28 17.79 6.19
N THR A 119 -15.91 17.01 7.07
CA THR A 119 -15.64 16.98 8.52
C THR A 119 -14.54 16.00 8.92
N GLY A 120 -14.01 15.25 7.96
CA GLY A 120 -13.02 14.21 8.20
C GLY A 120 -11.65 14.76 8.59
N ARG A 121 -10.73 13.84 8.89
CA ARG A 121 -9.34 14.20 9.18
C ARG A 121 -8.63 14.60 7.89
N PRO A 122 -7.88 15.72 7.87
CA PRO A 122 -7.15 16.16 6.69
C PRO A 122 -6.24 15.06 6.14
N ALA A 123 -6.29 14.90 4.82
CA ALA A 123 -5.54 13.90 4.08
C ALA A 123 -5.13 14.46 2.72
N GLU A 124 -3.88 14.25 2.31
CA GLU A 124 -3.36 14.76 1.04
C GLU A 124 -2.48 13.72 0.33
N THR A 125 -2.70 13.57 -0.97
CA THR A 125 -1.97 12.66 -1.86
C THR A 125 -1.60 13.36 -3.16
N HIS A 126 -0.33 13.27 -3.56
CA HIS A 126 0.14 13.68 -4.89
C HIS A 126 0.21 12.47 -5.81
N ILE A 127 -0.25 12.63 -7.04
CA ILE A 127 -0.47 11.54 -7.99
C ILE A 127 0.18 11.92 -9.32
N HIS A 128 0.98 11.02 -9.87
CA HIS A 128 1.59 11.17 -11.20
C HIS A 128 1.19 9.98 -12.06
N VAL A 129 0.65 10.24 -13.25
CA VAL A 129 0.43 9.22 -14.26
C VAL A 129 1.79 8.77 -14.81
N LEU A 130 2.00 7.45 -14.85
CA LEU A 130 3.19 6.83 -15.40
C LEU A 130 2.93 6.25 -16.79
N GLN A 131 1.77 5.62 -16.97
CA GLN A 131 1.40 4.94 -18.21
C GLN A 131 -0.11 4.85 -18.30
N ARG A 132 -0.64 5.01 -19.52
CA ARG A 132 -2.03 4.70 -19.87
C ARG A 132 -2.01 3.52 -20.83
N GLY A 133 -2.99 2.64 -20.75
CA GLY A 133 -3.05 1.48 -21.61
C GLY A 133 -4.23 0.58 -21.24
N TYR A 134 -4.06 -0.71 -21.48
CA TYR A 134 -5.08 -1.72 -21.25
C TYR A 134 -4.53 -2.83 -20.36
N TYR A 135 -5.35 -3.29 -19.43
CA TYR A 135 -5.06 -4.47 -18.61
C TYR A 135 -5.93 -5.62 -19.11
N ASN A 136 -5.25 -6.69 -19.53
CA ASN A 136 -5.87 -7.95 -19.91
C ASN A 136 -5.82 -8.90 -18.70
N TYR A 137 -6.98 -9.39 -18.26
CA TYR A 137 -7.05 -10.36 -17.18
C TYR A 137 -8.23 -11.31 -17.37
N ASN A 138 -8.11 -12.49 -16.77
CA ASN A 138 -9.21 -13.44 -16.69
C ASN A 138 -9.96 -13.19 -15.38
N GLU A 139 -11.27 -12.99 -15.46
CA GLU A 139 -12.11 -12.92 -14.26
C GLU A 139 -11.97 -14.18 -13.42
N ASP A 140 -11.69 -14.03 -12.13
CA ASP A 140 -11.45 -15.17 -11.24
C ASP A 140 -12.66 -16.12 -11.14
N LYS A 141 -13.88 -15.59 -11.25
CA LYS A 141 -15.12 -16.39 -11.10
C LYS A 141 -15.56 -17.09 -12.38
N THR A 142 -15.39 -16.45 -13.53
CA THR A 142 -15.98 -16.91 -14.81
C THR A 142 -14.92 -17.44 -15.76
N GLY A 143 -13.65 -17.09 -15.54
CA GLY A 143 -12.54 -17.36 -16.46
C GLY A 143 -12.61 -16.56 -17.76
N MET A 144 -13.56 -15.62 -17.89
CA MET A 144 -13.69 -14.79 -19.09
C MET A 144 -12.56 -13.78 -19.17
N GLU A 145 -11.96 -13.67 -20.35
CA GLU A 145 -10.95 -12.66 -20.63
C GLU A 145 -11.61 -11.28 -20.74
N LYS A 146 -11.05 -10.32 -20.02
CA LYS A 146 -11.44 -8.91 -20.03
C LYS A 146 -10.26 -8.05 -20.41
N ARG A 147 -10.51 -7.08 -21.29
CA ARG A 147 -9.59 -6.00 -21.63
C ARG A 147 -10.18 -4.68 -21.17
N ILE A 148 -9.57 -4.05 -20.17
CA ILE A 148 -10.09 -2.82 -19.56
C ILE A 148 -9.10 -1.66 -19.70
N PRO A 149 -9.56 -0.43 -19.95
CA PRO A 149 -8.69 0.74 -19.94
C PRO A 149 -8.19 0.98 -18.52
N VAL A 150 -6.88 1.20 -18.36
CA VAL A 150 -6.27 1.47 -17.06
C VAL A 150 -5.22 2.57 -17.15
N THR A 151 -4.94 3.16 -15.99
CA THR A 151 -3.81 4.06 -15.80
C THR A 151 -2.94 3.54 -14.67
N LYS A 152 -1.63 3.47 -14.91
CA LYS A 152 -0.64 3.27 -13.85
C LYS A 152 -0.25 4.61 -13.28
N VAL A 153 -0.32 4.69 -11.96
CA VAL A 153 -0.02 5.91 -11.22
C VAL A 153 1.02 5.66 -10.15
N ARG A 154 1.84 6.68 -9.92
CA ARG A 154 2.69 6.82 -8.74
C ARG A 154 2.04 7.76 -7.75
N LEU A 155 1.94 7.33 -6.50
CA LEU A 155 1.26 8.04 -5.43
C LEU A 155 2.26 8.40 -4.32
N HIS A 156 2.25 9.66 -3.89
CA HIS A 156 3.02 10.15 -2.75
C HIS A 156 2.05 10.71 -1.70
N PRO A 157 1.64 9.90 -0.71
CA PRO A 157 0.79 10.40 0.36
C PRO A 157 1.58 11.29 1.33
N ILE A 158 1.13 12.53 1.52
CA ILE A 158 1.70 13.49 2.47
C ILE A 158 1.24 13.17 3.90
N SER A 159 0.04 12.61 4.03
CA SER A 159 -0.54 12.07 5.27
C SER A 159 -0.57 10.53 5.29
N GLY A 160 -1.24 9.94 6.28
CA GLY A 160 -1.35 8.49 6.40
C GLY A 160 -2.67 8.06 7.03
N ARG A 161 -3.80 8.40 6.39
CA ARG A 161 -5.12 7.93 6.86
C ARG A 161 -5.41 6.52 6.35
N ARG A 162 -6.21 5.75 7.09
CA ARG A 162 -6.70 4.43 6.67
C ARG A 162 -7.39 4.58 5.32
N HIS A 163 -7.06 3.69 4.38
CA HIS A 163 -7.60 3.67 3.02
C HIS A 163 -7.42 4.96 2.19
N GLN A 164 -6.51 5.86 2.58
CA GLN A 164 -6.38 7.18 1.95
C GLN A 164 -6.22 7.13 0.42
N LEU A 165 -5.25 6.35 -0.05
CA LEU A 165 -4.94 6.25 -1.49
C LEU A 165 -6.14 5.71 -2.28
N ARG A 166 -6.82 4.70 -1.72
CA ARG A 166 -7.97 4.03 -2.30
C ARG A 166 -9.14 5.00 -2.46
N LEU A 167 -9.42 5.76 -1.41
CA LEU A 167 -10.48 6.78 -1.40
C LEU A 167 -10.18 7.98 -2.29
N HIS A 168 -8.94 8.49 -2.29
CA HIS A 168 -8.56 9.62 -3.14
C HIS A 168 -8.63 9.27 -4.62
N LEU A 169 -8.21 8.06 -5.00
CA LEU A 169 -8.34 7.58 -6.37
C LEU A 169 -9.80 7.34 -6.77
N LYS A 170 -10.62 6.76 -5.88
CA LYS A 170 -12.08 6.68 -6.06
C LYS A 170 -12.71 8.07 -6.23
N TYR A 171 -12.31 9.04 -5.43
CA TYR A 171 -12.82 10.42 -5.50
C TYR A 171 -12.56 11.07 -6.86
N LEU A 172 -11.41 10.78 -7.47
CA LEU A 172 -11.10 11.21 -8.84
C LEU A 172 -11.90 10.45 -9.94
N GLY A 173 -12.75 9.50 -9.57
CA GLY A 173 -13.47 8.63 -10.51
C GLY A 173 -12.63 7.47 -11.07
N HIS A 174 -11.43 7.24 -10.51
CA HIS A 174 -10.49 6.23 -10.96
C HIS A 174 -10.14 5.26 -9.82
N PRO A 175 -11.10 4.44 -9.34
CA PRO A 175 -10.83 3.49 -8.26
C PRO A 175 -9.74 2.47 -8.65
N ILE A 176 -9.06 1.93 -7.64
CA ILE A 176 -8.01 0.93 -7.83
C ILE A 176 -8.62 -0.38 -8.31
N ILE A 177 -8.05 -0.97 -9.35
CA ILE A 177 -8.46 -2.29 -9.86
C ILE A 177 -8.28 -3.36 -8.78
N GLY A 178 -9.28 -4.22 -8.61
CA GLY A 178 -9.29 -5.27 -7.58
C GLY A 178 -9.60 -4.78 -6.16
N ASP A 179 -10.03 -3.53 -5.97
CA ASP A 179 -10.40 -3.03 -4.65
C ASP A 179 -11.87 -3.34 -4.30
N TYR A 180 -12.09 -4.48 -3.63
CA TYR A 180 -13.41 -4.95 -3.19
C TYR A 180 -14.27 -3.97 -2.37
N ASN A 181 -13.68 -2.95 -1.73
CA ASN A 181 -14.45 -2.01 -0.90
C ASN A 181 -14.87 -0.74 -1.65
N TYR A 182 -14.14 -0.37 -2.70
CA TYR A 182 -14.19 0.98 -3.28
C TYR A 182 -14.34 1.00 -4.79
N GLU A 183 -14.14 -0.14 -5.43
CA GLU A 183 -14.36 -0.42 -6.85
C GLU A 183 -15.64 -1.28 -6.98
N THR A 184 -16.32 -1.22 -8.12
CA THR A 184 -17.59 -1.93 -8.36
C THR A 184 -17.58 -2.92 -9.52
N GLU A 185 -16.85 -2.66 -10.61
CA GLU A 185 -16.96 -3.41 -11.86
C GLU A 185 -15.80 -4.40 -12.08
N TYR A 186 -14.62 -4.05 -11.61
CA TYR A 186 -13.34 -4.74 -11.79
C TYR A 186 -12.74 -5.19 -10.46
N THR A 187 -13.57 -5.77 -9.59
CA THR A 187 -13.15 -6.32 -8.28
C THR A 187 -12.56 -7.72 -8.40
N ASP A 188 -13.01 -8.49 -9.38
CA ASP A 188 -12.69 -9.92 -9.57
C ASP A 188 -11.34 -10.12 -10.29
N THR A 189 -10.28 -9.55 -9.72
CA THR A 189 -8.90 -9.76 -10.15
C THR A 189 -8.12 -10.49 -9.06
N PHE A 190 -7.03 -11.14 -9.43
CA PHE A 190 -6.20 -11.95 -8.51
C PHE A 190 -5.66 -11.21 -7.28
N ARG A 191 -5.75 -9.86 -7.25
CA ARG A 191 -5.35 -9.00 -6.13
C ARG A 191 -5.83 -7.56 -6.30
N MET A 192 -5.84 -6.79 -5.22
CA MET A 192 -5.86 -5.33 -5.31
C MET A 192 -4.54 -4.80 -5.91
N MET A 193 -4.66 -3.94 -6.93
CA MET A 193 -3.53 -3.34 -7.66
C MET A 193 -2.96 -2.12 -6.94
N LEU A 194 -2.60 -2.27 -5.66
CA LEU A 194 -1.88 -1.27 -4.87
C LEU A 194 -0.60 -1.87 -4.28
N HIS A 195 0.51 -1.17 -4.46
CA HIS A 195 1.84 -1.61 -4.03
C HIS A 195 2.63 -0.48 -3.37
N ALA A 196 3.08 -0.67 -2.15
CA ALA A 196 4.07 0.20 -1.50
C ALA A 196 5.44 -0.02 -2.14
N HIS A 197 5.77 0.81 -3.12
CA HIS A 197 6.95 0.64 -3.97
C HIS A 197 8.24 1.04 -3.27
N SER A 198 8.27 2.20 -2.60
CA SER A 198 9.44 2.63 -1.84
C SER A 198 9.11 3.35 -0.56
N ILE A 199 10.05 3.28 0.40
CA ILE A 199 10.03 4.08 1.62
C ILE A 199 11.42 4.65 1.87
N ARG A 200 11.48 5.94 2.18
CA ARG A 200 12.72 6.68 2.46
C ARG A 200 12.63 7.37 3.81
N PHE A 201 13.59 7.07 4.69
CA PHE A 201 13.63 7.59 6.06
C PHE A 201 15.05 7.53 6.64
N ASN A 202 15.27 8.20 7.77
CA ASN A 202 16.52 8.17 8.51
C ASN A 202 16.62 6.86 9.32
N THR A 203 17.67 6.07 9.08
CA THR A 203 17.90 4.75 9.68
C THR A 203 18.86 4.78 10.88
N GLY A 204 19.20 5.97 11.40
CA GLY A 204 20.11 6.15 12.54
C GLY A 204 21.36 6.97 12.20
N GLY A 205 21.19 8.08 11.48
CA GLY A 205 22.27 8.99 11.06
C GLY A 205 22.40 9.14 9.55
N GLN A 206 21.75 8.26 8.77
CA GLN A 206 21.76 8.27 7.32
C GLN A 206 20.33 8.19 6.79
N ILE A 207 20.02 8.94 5.73
CA ILE A 207 18.77 8.77 4.98
C ILE A 207 18.96 7.61 4.01
N SER A 208 18.13 6.58 4.16
CA SER A 208 18.13 5.39 3.32
C SER A 208 16.80 5.25 2.59
N GLU A 209 16.81 4.69 1.39
CA GLU A 209 15.61 4.33 0.64
C GLU A 209 15.60 2.83 0.37
N PHE A 210 14.44 2.20 0.61
CA PHE A 210 14.22 0.78 0.35
C PHE A 210 13.12 0.64 -0.70
N ILE A 211 13.38 -0.19 -1.71
CA ILE A 211 12.54 -0.31 -2.91
C ILE A 211 12.13 -1.78 -3.09
N ALA A 212 10.84 -2.01 -3.31
CA ALA A 212 10.31 -3.28 -3.79
C ALA A 212 10.12 -3.21 -5.31
N LYS A 213 10.39 -4.32 -6.02
CA LYS A 213 10.18 -4.42 -7.47
C LYS A 213 8.74 -4.06 -7.83
N ASP A 214 8.58 -3.26 -8.88
CA ASP A 214 7.28 -2.96 -9.48
C ASP A 214 6.56 -4.24 -9.93
N PRO A 215 5.42 -4.61 -9.32
CA PRO A 215 4.68 -5.79 -9.70
C PRO A 215 3.76 -5.58 -10.92
N PHE A 216 3.65 -4.35 -11.44
CA PHE A 216 2.72 -3.95 -12.49
C PHE A 216 3.42 -3.55 -13.79
N GLU A 217 4.72 -3.80 -13.91
CA GLU A 217 5.53 -3.42 -15.08
C GLU A 217 5.06 -4.09 -16.38
N SER A 218 4.67 -5.36 -16.31
CA SER A 218 4.26 -6.16 -17.46
C SER A 218 2.74 -6.37 -17.57
N LEU A 219 1.95 -5.59 -16.82
CA LEU A 219 0.48 -5.77 -16.80
C LEU A 219 -0.25 -4.83 -17.77
N ILE A 220 0.46 -3.91 -18.42
CA ILE A 220 -0.18 -2.87 -19.22
C ILE A 220 0.30 -2.96 -20.64
N ASP A 221 -0.65 -3.29 -21.51
CA ASP A 221 -0.47 -3.22 -22.94
C ASP A 221 -0.79 -1.80 -23.42
N SER A 222 -0.11 -1.33 -24.46
CA SER A 222 -0.33 -0.01 -25.05
C SER A 222 -1.68 0.09 -25.76
#